data_AF-A0A7C5ZKR0-F1
#
_entry.id   AF-A0A7C5ZKR0-F1
#
_cell.length_a   1.000
_cell.length_b   1.000
_cell.length_c   1.000
_cell.angle_alpha   90.00
_cell.angle_beta   90.00
_cell.angle_gamma   90.00
#
_symmetry.space_group_name_H-M   'P 1'
#
loop_
_entity.id
_entity.type
_entity.pdbx_description
1 polymer ?
#
loop_
_entity_poly.entity_id
_entity_poly.type
_entity_poly.pdbx_seq_one_letter_code
_entity_poly.pdbx_strand_id
1 'polypeptide(L)'
;MRHAINCSPWGPGWSSFGCVFDDAGKRSRIAEIEKEIAAPGFWSDQQRAQSLMRELDQAKADVGVWAQLEAELRDQLELLEIAEQEGDQGVTSEVAVAAADLAHRLDQLELRLMLSGPFDERSAILAVHAGAGGTESQDWAEMLLRMYTRWAERRGYQTSVLDISEGEEAGIKSATLEIDGHLAYGYLRAERGVHRLVRLSPY
;
A
#
# COMPACT_ATOMS: atom_id res chain seq x y z
N MET A 1 12.44 -26.83 5.07
CA MET A 1 12.34 -27.13 3.62
C MET A 1 11.72 -25.92 2.95
N ARG A 2 12.49 -25.24 2.09
CA ARG A 2 12.04 -24.05 1.37
C ARG A 2 11.04 -24.51 0.31
N HIS A 3 9.77 -24.11 0.44
CA HIS A 3 8.79 -24.33 -0.62
C HIS A 3 9.15 -23.40 -1.76
N ALA A 4 9.62 -23.98 -2.86
CA ALA A 4 9.86 -23.26 -4.09
C ALA A 4 8.50 -22.90 -4.69
N ILE A 5 8.22 -21.60 -4.79
CA ILE A 5 7.07 -21.05 -5.50
C ILE A 5 7.29 -21.36 -6.98
N ASN A 6 6.60 -22.37 -7.49
CA ASN A 6 6.73 -22.81 -8.87
C ASN A 6 5.78 -21.96 -9.75
N CYS A 7 6.17 -20.73 -10.06
CA CYS A 7 5.43 -19.82 -10.96
C CYS A 7 5.74 -20.24 -12.42
N SER A 8 4.74 -20.77 -13.16
CA SER A 8 4.86 -21.05 -14.60
C SER A 8 4.50 -19.80 -15.43
N PRO A 9 5.22 -19.51 -16.53
CA PRO A 9 5.08 -18.24 -17.23
C PRO A 9 3.94 -18.28 -18.26
N TRP A 10 2.85 -17.59 -17.97
CA TRP A 10 1.89 -17.17 -19.00
C TRP A 10 2.20 -15.71 -19.38
N GLY A 11 2.87 -15.53 -20.52
CA GLY A 11 2.97 -14.26 -21.24
C GLY A 11 3.99 -13.21 -20.72
N PRO A 12 4.67 -12.48 -21.61
CA PRO A 12 5.55 -11.37 -21.24
C PRO A 12 4.72 -10.11 -20.97
N GLY A 13 4.51 -9.80 -19.69
CA GLY A 13 3.99 -8.49 -19.26
C GLY A 13 3.02 -8.52 -18.07
N TRP A 14 2.37 -9.67 -17.80
CA TRP A 14 1.29 -9.78 -16.80
C TRP A 14 1.63 -10.81 -15.69
N SER A 15 2.88 -11.24 -15.62
CA SER A 15 3.32 -12.40 -14.83
C SER A 15 3.80 -12.07 -13.40
N SER A 16 3.66 -10.83 -12.91
CA SER A 16 4.04 -10.49 -11.52
C SER A 16 2.88 -10.59 -10.52
N PHE A 17 1.64 -10.30 -10.93
CA PHE A 17 0.56 -10.06 -9.97
C PHE A 17 0.17 -11.32 -9.17
N GLY A 18 -0.04 -12.47 -9.80
CA GLY A 18 -0.38 -13.71 -9.07
C GLY A 18 0.70 -14.18 -8.07
N CYS A 19 1.96 -13.81 -8.32
CA CYS A 19 3.11 -14.22 -7.49
C CYS A 19 3.33 -13.21 -6.32
N VAL A 20 2.82 -11.96 -6.39
CA VAL A 20 2.87 -10.97 -5.29
C VAL A 20 1.80 -11.25 -4.22
N PHE A 21 0.62 -11.72 -4.62
CA PHE A 21 -0.51 -11.90 -3.68
C PHE A 21 -0.61 -13.29 -3.05
N ASP A 22 0.11 -14.28 -3.59
CA ASP A 22 0.08 -15.68 -3.15
C ASP A 22 -1.34 -16.22 -2.92
N ASP A 23 -2.26 -15.96 -3.85
CA ASP A 23 -3.66 -16.38 -3.75
C ASP A 23 -3.77 -17.90 -3.57
N ALA A 24 -2.95 -18.67 -4.30
CA ALA A 24 -2.91 -20.13 -4.18
C ALA A 24 -2.46 -20.59 -2.78
N GLY A 25 -1.41 -19.98 -2.21
CA GLY A 25 -0.95 -20.27 -0.85
C GLY A 25 -2.01 -19.92 0.19
N LYS A 26 -2.67 -18.76 0.05
CA LYS A 26 -3.77 -18.33 0.94
C LYS A 26 -4.96 -19.28 0.87
N ARG A 27 -5.38 -19.74 -0.31
CA ARG A 27 -6.45 -20.74 -0.45
C ARG A 27 -6.09 -22.07 0.21
N SER A 28 -4.85 -22.53 0.04
CA SER A 28 -4.36 -23.73 0.73
C SER A 28 -4.39 -23.55 2.25
N ARG A 29 -3.94 -22.39 2.74
CA ARG A 29 -3.92 -22.07 4.17
C ARG A 29 -5.33 -21.98 4.78
N ILE A 30 -6.28 -21.39 4.06
CA ILE A 30 -7.70 -21.39 4.44
C ILE A 30 -8.19 -22.82 4.65
N ALA A 31 -7.96 -23.71 3.68
CA ALA A 31 -8.40 -25.10 3.76
C ALA A 31 -7.75 -25.86 4.94
N GLU A 32 -6.48 -25.58 5.24
CA GLU A 32 -5.80 -26.13 6.42
C GLU A 32 -6.43 -25.67 7.73
N ILE A 33 -6.67 -24.37 7.88
CA ILE A 33 -7.27 -23.80 9.09
C ILE A 33 -8.70 -24.31 9.26
N GLU A 34 -9.50 -24.39 8.20
CA GLU A 34 -10.86 -24.96 8.25
C GLU A 34 -10.86 -26.43 8.70
N LYS A 35 -9.86 -27.21 8.26
CA LYS A 35 -9.67 -28.59 8.71
C LYS A 35 -9.28 -28.65 10.20
N GLU A 36 -8.45 -27.72 10.68
CA GLU A 36 -8.11 -27.62 12.11
C GLU A 36 -9.33 -27.23 12.96
N ILE A 37 -10.17 -26.30 12.49
CA ILE A 37 -11.40 -25.88 13.17
C ILE A 37 -12.39 -27.04 13.31
N ALA A 38 -12.44 -27.93 12.30
CA ALA A 38 -13.27 -29.12 12.31
C ALA A 38 -12.74 -30.23 13.26
N ALA A 39 -11.51 -30.12 13.78
CA ALA A 39 -10.91 -31.14 14.62
C ALA A 39 -11.47 -31.12 16.07
N PRO A 40 -11.69 -32.30 16.68
CA PRO A 40 -12.10 -32.38 18.09
C PRO A 40 -11.03 -31.75 18.99
N GLY A 41 -11.45 -30.85 19.89
CA GLY A 41 -10.54 -30.19 20.83
C GLY A 41 -9.93 -28.88 20.33
N PHE A 42 -10.21 -28.41 19.11
CA PHE A 42 -9.77 -27.09 18.64
C PHE A 42 -10.18 -25.96 19.60
N TRP A 43 -11.44 -26.01 20.06
CA TRP A 43 -12.01 -25.03 21.01
C TRP A 43 -11.48 -25.16 22.45
N SER A 44 -10.63 -26.15 22.75
CA SER A 44 -10.07 -26.32 24.09
C SER A 44 -8.98 -25.30 24.41
N ASP A 45 -8.30 -24.76 23.39
CA ASP A 45 -7.32 -23.67 23.52
C ASP A 45 -7.90 -22.39 22.92
N GLN A 46 -8.49 -21.56 23.79
CA GLN A 46 -9.19 -20.35 23.40
C GLN A 46 -8.26 -19.30 22.76
N GLN A 47 -6.99 -19.23 23.17
CA GLN A 47 -6.04 -18.27 22.59
C GLN A 47 -5.65 -18.68 21.18
N ARG A 48 -5.33 -19.96 20.97
CA ARG A 48 -5.02 -20.51 19.65
C ARG A 48 -6.21 -20.44 18.70
N ALA A 49 -7.41 -20.76 19.18
CA ALA A 49 -8.63 -20.67 18.38
C ALA A 49 -8.87 -19.23 17.89
N GLN A 50 -8.74 -18.24 18.78
CA GLN A 50 -8.89 -16.83 18.41
C GLN A 50 -7.85 -16.36 17.40
N SER A 51 -6.58 -16.75 17.53
CA SER A 51 -5.55 -16.35 16.57
C SER A 51 -5.79 -16.96 15.19
N LEU A 52 -6.14 -18.25 15.13
CA LEU A 52 -6.40 -18.94 13.85
C LEU A 52 -7.68 -18.46 13.17
N MET A 53 -8.72 -18.10 13.95
CA MET A 53 -9.91 -17.45 13.37
C MET A 53 -9.58 -16.09 12.76
N ARG A 54 -8.77 -15.25 13.43
CA ARG A 54 -8.33 -13.97 12.84
C ARG A 54 -7.50 -14.17 11.57
N GLU A 55 -6.61 -15.16 11.57
CA GLU A 55 -5.83 -15.51 10.38
C GLU A 55 -6.74 -15.98 9.23
N LEU A 56 -7.73 -16.82 9.52
CA LEU A 56 -8.72 -17.29 8.55
C LEU A 56 -9.54 -16.14 7.96
N ASP A 57 -10.05 -15.25 8.81
CA ASP A 57 -10.86 -14.11 8.39
C ASP A 57 -10.05 -13.17 7.50
N GLN A 58 -8.80 -12.90 7.86
CA GLN A 58 -7.89 -12.08 7.04
C GLN A 58 -7.59 -12.76 5.69
N ALA A 59 -7.24 -14.04 5.69
CA ALA A 59 -6.95 -14.77 4.47
C ALA A 59 -8.17 -14.85 3.54
N LYS A 60 -9.37 -15.07 4.09
CA LYS A 60 -10.63 -15.07 3.33
C LYS A 60 -10.97 -13.70 2.76
N ALA A 61 -10.76 -12.62 3.53
CA ALA A 61 -10.96 -11.27 3.05
C ALA A 61 -10.04 -10.98 1.85
N ASP A 62 -8.76 -11.34 1.96
CA ASP A 62 -7.78 -11.15 0.89
C ASP A 62 -8.17 -11.93 -0.38
N VAL A 63 -8.46 -13.23 -0.26
CA VAL A 63 -8.88 -14.07 -1.40
C VAL A 63 -10.20 -13.58 -2.01
N GLY A 64 -11.12 -13.08 -1.18
CA GLY A 64 -12.38 -12.51 -1.63
C GLY A 64 -12.19 -11.28 -2.53
N VAL A 65 -11.25 -10.41 -2.19
CA VAL A 65 -10.90 -9.24 -3.02
C VAL A 65 -10.37 -9.67 -4.38
N TRP A 66 -9.51 -10.70 -4.44
CA TRP A 66 -9.02 -11.26 -5.71
C TRP A 66 -10.12 -11.83 -6.57
N ALA A 67 -10.96 -12.67 -5.98
CA ALA A 67 -12.07 -13.30 -6.69
C ALA A 67 -13.05 -12.24 -7.25
N GLN A 68 -13.26 -11.14 -6.52
CA GLN A 68 -14.09 -10.04 -6.99
C GLN A 68 -13.47 -9.30 -8.19
N LEU A 69 -12.18 -8.94 -8.12
CA LEU A 69 -11.50 -8.28 -9.23
C LEU A 69 -11.42 -9.16 -10.49
N GLU A 70 -11.19 -10.46 -10.31
CA GLU A 70 -11.18 -11.43 -11.41
C GLU A 70 -12.57 -11.55 -12.05
N ALA A 71 -13.63 -11.61 -11.26
CA ALA A 71 -15.00 -11.62 -11.77
C ALA A 71 -15.33 -10.33 -12.54
N GLU A 72 -15.04 -9.16 -11.95
CA GLU A 72 -15.28 -7.87 -12.61
C GLU A 72 -14.49 -7.75 -13.93
N LEU A 73 -13.23 -8.17 -13.97
CA LEU A 73 -12.43 -8.17 -15.19
C LEU A 73 -13.03 -9.09 -16.26
N ARG A 74 -13.47 -10.29 -15.90
CA ARG A 74 -14.11 -11.21 -16.84
C ARG A 74 -15.39 -10.61 -17.40
N ASP A 75 -16.24 -10.04 -16.55
CA ASP A 75 -17.50 -9.42 -16.97
C ASP A 75 -17.23 -8.25 -17.94
N GLN A 76 -16.17 -7.46 -17.72
CA GLN A 76 -15.76 -6.39 -18.65
C GLN A 76 -15.21 -6.94 -19.98
N LEU A 77 -14.48 -8.06 -19.96
CA LEU A 77 -13.99 -8.71 -21.18
C LEU A 77 -15.14 -9.27 -22.03
N GLU A 78 -16.11 -9.94 -21.41
CA GLU A 78 -17.31 -10.43 -22.09
C GLU A 78 -18.11 -9.27 -22.72
N LEU A 79 -18.25 -8.16 -21.98
CA LEU A 79 -18.93 -6.96 -22.49
C LEU A 79 -18.17 -6.33 -23.68
N LEU A 80 -16.84 -6.29 -23.62
CA LEU A 80 -16.00 -5.79 -24.71
C LEU A 80 -16.18 -6.63 -25.98
N GLU A 81 -16.16 -7.96 -25.85
CA GLU A 81 -16.33 -8.87 -26.97
C GLU A 81 -17.69 -8.66 -27.67
N ILE A 82 -18.76 -8.43 -26.90
CA ILE A 82 -20.09 -8.12 -27.45
C ILE A 82 -20.08 -6.76 -28.15
N ALA A 83 -19.52 -5.72 -27.50
CA ALA A 83 -19.45 -4.37 -28.05
C ALA A 83 -18.66 -4.30 -29.36
N GLU A 84 -17.56 -5.03 -29.47
CA GLU A 84 -16.76 -5.14 -30.69
C GLU A 84 -17.51 -5.85 -31.82
N GLN A 85 -18.28 -6.90 -31.50
CA GLN A 85 -19.12 -7.60 -32.47
C GLN A 85 -20.26 -6.74 -33.01
N GLU A 86 -20.86 -5.91 -32.15
CA GLU A 86 -21.97 -5.01 -32.50
C GLU A 86 -21.50 -3.67 -33.07
N GLY A 87 -20.21 -3.34 -32.94
CA GLY A 87 -19.63 -2.06 -33.36
C GLY A 87 -20.03 -0.87 -32.48
N ASP A 88 -20.45 -1.13 -31.23
CA ASP A 88 -20.89 -0.10 -30.29
C ASP A 88 -19.71 0.60 -29.61
N GLN A 89 -19.27 1.70 -30.21
CA GLN A 89 -18.19 2.54 -29.71
C GLN A 89 -18.50 3.19 -28.34
N GLY A 90 -19.78 3.35 -28.00
CA GLY A 90 -20.20 3.89 -26.70
C GLY A 90 -19.84 2.91 -25.60
N VAL A 91 -20.27 1.65 -25.74
CA VAL A 91 -19.97 0.59 -24.78
C VAL A 91 -18.47 0.31 -24.68
N THR A 92 -17.75 0.30 -25.81
CA THR A 92 -16.28 0.16 -25.80
C THR A 92 -15.60 1.24 -24.96
N SER A 93 -16.08 2.49 -25.02
CA SER A 93 -15.54 3.58 -24.22
C SER A 93 -15.84 3.45 -22.73
N GLU A 94 -17.02 2.94 -22.37
CA GLU A 94 -17.39 2.67 -20.98
C GLU A 94 -16.53 1.56 -20.37
N VAL A 95 -16.29 0.48 -21.12
CA VAL A 95 -15.40 -0.61 -20.71
C VAL A 95 -13.97 -0.09 -20.49
N ALA A 96 -13.48 0.81 -21.34
CA ALA A 96 -12.14 1.40 -21.17
C ALA A 96 -12.02 2.20 -19.85
N VAL A 97 -13.06 2.94 -19.47
CA VAL A 97 -13.10 3.67 -18.19
C VAL A 97 -13.13 2.69 -17.01
N ALA A 98 -13.97 1.65 -17.08
CA ALA A 98 -14.05 0.62 -16.05
C ALA A 98 -12.72 -0.15 -15.89
N ALA A 99 -12.05 -0.47 -16.99
CA ALA A 99 -10.74 -1.11 -16.98
C ALA A 99 -9.67 -0.23 -16.32
N ALA A 100 -9.71 1.09 -16.54
CA ALA A 100 -8.80 2.03 -15.89
C ALA A 100 -9.03 2.10 -14.37
N ASP A 101 -10.29 2.06 -13.91
CA ASP A 101 -10.62 1.98 -12.48
C ASP A 101 -10.16 0.66 -11.85
N LEU A 102 -10.38 -0.47 -12.53
CA LEU A 102 -9.89 -1.79 -12.11
C LEU A 102 -8.37 -1.80 -11.96
N ALA A 103 -7.65 -1.26 -12.94
CA ALA A 103 -6.19 -1.12 -12.87
C ALA A 103 -5.76 -0.27 -11.67
N HIS A 104 -6.44 0.86 -11.42
CA HIS A 104 -6.13 1.72 -10.28
C HIS A 104 -6.36 1.01 -8.93
N ARG A 105 -7.45 0.26 -8.80
CA ARG A 105 -7.74 -0.55 -7.60
C ARG A 105 -6.71 -1.66 -7.40
N LEU A 106 -6.26 -2.29 -8.48
CA LEU A 106 -5.21 -3.30 -8.46
C LEU A 106 -3.89 -2.72 -7.93
N ASP A 107 -3.47 -1.56 -8.45
CA ASP A 107 -2.25 -0.86 -8.00
C ASP A 107 -2.31 -0.53 -6.50
N GLN A 108 -3.47 -0.10 -6.00
CA GLN A 108 -3.65 0.19 -4.58
C GLN A 108 -3.50 -1.05 -3.70
N LEU A 109 -4.00 -2.20 -4.16
CA LEU A 109 -3.86 -3.47 -3.45
C LEU A 109 -2.43 -3.97 -3.44
N GLU A 110 -1.70 -3.79 -4.55
CA GLU A 110 -0.31 -4.20 -4.65
C GLU A 110 0.54 -3.40 -3.67
N LEU A 111 0.29 -2.10 -3.62
CA LEU A 111 0.91 -1.20 -2.67
C LEU A 111 0.63 -1.62 -1.22
N ARG A 112 -0.61 -2.00 -0.88
CA ARG A 112 -0.93 -2.50 0.47
C ARG A 112 -0.15 -3.76 0.83
N LEU A 113 0.04 -4.69 -0.11
CA LEU A 113 0.86 -5.87 0.15
C LEU A 113 2.35 -5.56 0.34
N MET A 114 2.87 -4.60 -0.43
CA MET A 114 4.23 -4.12 -0.22
C MET A 114 4.41 -3.49 1.17
N LEU A 115 3.32 -2.96 1.74
CA LEU A 115 3.26 -2.37 3.09
C LEU A 115 2.78 -3.37 4.16
N SER A 116 3.28 -4.61 4.12
CA SER A 116 2.93 -5.68 5.06
C SER A 116 3.90 -5.83 6.25
N GLY A 117 4.74 -4.83 6.50
CA GLY A 117 5.63 -4.80 7.65
C GLY A 117 4.85 -4.72 8.98
N PRO A 118 5.46 -5.18 10.09
CA PRO A 118 4.80 -5.29 11.40
C PRO A 118 4.35 -3.94 12.00
N PHE A 119 4.84 -2.83 11.45
CA PHE A 119 4.55 -1.48 11.90
C PHE A 119 3.89 -0.64 10.80
N ASP A 120 3.69 -1.19 9.61
CA ASP A 120 3.31 -0.40 8.45
C ASP A 120 1.93 0.22 8.60
N GLU A 121 1.00 -0.46 9.29
CA GLU A 121 -0.35 0.03 9.59
C GLU A 121 -0.41 1.21 10.58
N ARG A 122 0.69 1.51 11.28
CA ARG A 122 0.71 2.50 12.38
C ARG A 122 0.87 3.93 11.85
N SER A 123 0.50 4.89 12.70
CA SER A 123 0.88 6.30 12.58
C SER A 123 2.41 6.45 12.53
N ALA A 124 2.88 7.54 11.95
CA ALA A 124 4.31 7.81 11.78
C ALA A 124 4.75 9.07 12.53
N ILE A 125 5.96 9.02 13.08
CA ILE A 125 6.68 10.23 13.52
C ILE A 125 7.72 10.54 12.45
N LEU A 126 7.59 11.70 11.82
CA LEU A 126 8.51 12.22 10.82
C LEU A 126 9.40 13.29 11.46
N ALA A 127 10.71 13.02 11.51
CA ALA A 127 11.70 13.99 11.97
C ALA A 127 12.53 14.49 10.78
N VAL A 128 12.53 15.80 10.57
CA VAL A 128 13.33 16.49 9.55
C VAL A 128 14.45 17.26 10.25
N HIS A 129 15.68 17.08 9.79
CA HIS A 129 16.85 17.77 10.33
C HIS A 129 17.61 18.44 9.19
N ALA A 130 17.97 19.71 9.38
CA ALA A 130 18.87 20.40 8.47
C ALA A 130 20.26 19.76 8.52
N GLY A 131 20.80 19.45 7.34
CA GLY A 131 22.14 18.91 7.19
C GLY A 131 23.24 19.98 7.32
N ALA A 132 24.46 19.60 6.94
CA ALA A 132 25.56 20.55 6.84
C ALA A 132 25.35 21.48 5.63
N GLY A 133 25.22 22.78 5.89
CA GLY A 133 25.11 23.80 4.83
C GLY A 133 24.46 25.13 5.23
N GLY A 134 24.39 25.44 6.55
CA GLY A 134 23.96 26.75 7.04
C GLY A 134 22.50 27.09 6.69
N THR A 135 22.25 28.37 6.39
CA THR A 135 20.92 28.93 6.08
C THR A 135 20.24 28.20 4.91
N GLU A 136 20.97 27.82 3.87
CA GLU A 136 20.42 27.11 2.70
C GLU A 136 19.91 25.70 3.05
N SER A 137 20.59 25.00 3.95
CA SER A 137 20.11 23.69 4.44
C SER A 137 18.89 23.81 5.36
N GLN A 138 18.77 24.93 6.09
CA GLN A 138 17.62 25.22 6.93
C GLN A 138 16.39 25.56 6.09
N ASP A 139 16.53 26.36 5.03
CA ASP A 139 15.45 26.65 4.07
C ASP A 139 14.98 25.37 3.38
N TRP A 140 15.92 24.50 2.96
CA TRP A 140 15.57 23.22 2.36
C TRP A 140 14.80 22.30 3.33
N ALA A 141 15.20 22.25 4.60
CA ALA A 141 14.48 21.49 5.62
C ALA A 141 13.05 22.01 5.81
N GLU A 142 12.82 23.32 5.75
CA GLU A 142 11.47 23.91 5.81
C GLU A 142 10.64 23.54 4.58
N MET A 143 11.24 23.57 3.40
CA MET A 143 10.58 23.14 2.16
C MET A 143 10.14 21.67 2.22
N LEU A 144 10.99 20.79 2.75
CA LEU A 144 10.65 19.38 2.97
C LEU A 144 9.54 19.21 3.99
N LEU A 145 9.59 19.93 5.11
CA LEU A 145 8.53 19.92 6.10
C LEU A 145 7.19 20.27 5.44
N ARG A 146 7.14 21.38 4.70
CA ARG A 146 5.94 21.81 3.98
C ARG A 146 5.48 20.80 2.93
N MET A 147 6.41 20.12 2.25
CA MET A 147 6.09 19.06 1.29
C MET A 147 5.37 17.90 1.96
N TYR A 148 5.88 17.40 3.09
CA TYR A 148 5.28 16.28 3.81
C TYR A 148 3.97 16.64 4.50
N THR A 149 3.82 17.86 5.03
CA THR A 149 2.54 18.34 5.56
C THR A 149 1.46 18.32 4.46
N ARG A 150 1.75 18.85 3.27
CA ARG A 150 0.80 18.82 2.13
C ARG A 150 0.55 17.42 1.57
N TRP A 151 1.54 16.53 1.66
CA TRP A 151 1.36 15.13 1.30
C TRP A 151 0.38 14.43 2.25
N ALA A 152 0.52 14.68 3.56
CA ALA A 152 -0.37 14.13 4.58
C ALA A 152 -1.80 14.66 4.44
N GLU A 153 -1.97 15.98 4.26
CA GLU A 153 -3.28 16.60 4.01
C GLU A 153 -3.98 16.01 2.78
N ARG A 154 -3.26 15.83 1.65
CA ARG A 154 -3.83 15.24 0.43
C ARG A 154 -4.27 13.79 0.59
N ARG A 155 -3.66 13.06 1.52
CA ARG A 155 -4.04 11.69 1.87
C ARG A 155 -5.13 11.63 2.95
N GLY A 156 -5.57 12.77 3.47
CA GLY A 156 -6.55 12.86 4.55
C GLY A 156 -5.98 12.46 5.92
N TYR A 157 -4.66 12.48 6.10
CA TYR A 157 -4.03 12.23 7.38
C TYR A 157 -4.09 13.46 8.28
N GLN A 158 -4.20 13.23 9.58
CA GLN A 158 -4.11 14.28 10.58
C GLN A 158 -2.64 14.52 10.92
N THR A 159 -2.21 15.78 10.91
CA THR A 159 -0.83 16.16 11.23
C THR A 159 -0.79 16.96 12.53
N SER A 160 0.17 16.63 13.40
CA SER A 160 0.43 17.32 14.66
C SER A 160 1.91 17.71 14.70
N VAL A 161 2.21 18.98 15.03
CA VAL A 161 3.59 19.43 15.21
C VAL A 161 3.98 19.15 16.65
N LEU A 162 4.92 18.23 16.87
CA LEU A 162 5.39 17.86 18.20
C LEU A 162 6.50 18.81 18.67
N ASP A 163 7.41 19.17 17.76
CA ASP A 163 8.55 20.03 18.05
C ASP A 163 9.01 20.75 16.78
N ILE A 164 9.47 21.99 16.93
CA ILE A 164 10.04 22.78 15.83
C ILE A 164 11.13 23.71 16.37
N SER A 165 12.29 23.69 15.72
CA SER A 165 13.40 24.59 15.97
C SER A 165 13.66 25.41 14.73
N GLU A 166 13.45 26.72 14.83
CA GLU A 166 13.68 27.67 13.74
C GLU A 166 15.18 27.89 13.47
N GLY A 167 15.49 28.26 12.24
CA GLY A 167 16.79 28.78 11.83
C GLY A 167 17.06 30.18 12.39
N GLU A 168 18.32 30.60 12.37
CA GLU A 168 18.69 31.96 12.85
C GLU A 168 18.36 33.05 11.83
N GLU A 169 18.38 32.71 10.53
CA GLU A 169 18.20 33.66 9.43
C GLU A 169 17.02 33.27 8.52
N ALA A 170 16.91 31.98 8.17
CA ALA A 170 15.78 31.44 7.43
C ALA A 170 15.63 29.94 7.72
N GLY A 171 14.46 29.38 7.41
CA GLY A 171 14.24 27.94 7.49
C GLY A 171 14.12 27.37 8.90
N ILE A 172 14.30 26.06 9.01
CA ILE A 172 14.28 25.32 10.27
C ILE A 172 15.56 24.52 10.48
N LYS A 173 16.02 24.42 11.74
CA LYS A 173 17.10 23.50 12.14
C LYS A 173 16.58 22.08 12.25
N SER A 174 15.41 21.90 12.85
CA SER A 174 14.73 20.61 12.98
C SER A 174 13.23 20.78 13.17
N ALA A 175 12.47 19.76 12.78
CA ALA A 175 11.04 19.65 13.10
C ALA A 175 10.65 18.19 13.26
N THR A 176 9.72 17.93 14.18
CA THR A 176 9.12 16.63 14.42
C THR A 176 7.60 16.73 14.22
N LEU A 177 7.08 15.96 13.27
CA LEU A 177 5.66 15.83 13.00
C LEU A 177 5.17 14.45 13.40
N GLU A 178 3.99 14.41 14.01
CA GLU A 178 3.16 13.23 14.09
C GLU A 178 2.20 13.22 12.91
N ILE A 179 2.12 12.10 12.20
CA ILE A 179 1.22 11.89 11.08
C ILE A 179 0.33 10.70 11.45
N ASP A 180 -0.90 11.03 11.82
CA ASP A 180 -1.92 10.08 12.21
C ASP A 180 -2.75 9.65 11.00
N GLY A 181 -2.63 8.36 10.68
CA GLY A 181 -3.29 7.77 9.54
C GLY A 181 -2.95 6.31 9.36
N HIS A 182 -3.92 5.54 8.84
CA HIS A 182 -3.68 4.15 8.49
C HIS A 182 -2.63 4.07 7.38
N LEU A 183 -1.68 3.14 7.55
CA LEU A 183 -0.54 2.91 6.66
C LEU A 183 0.48 4.08 6.58
N ALA A 184 0.37 5.10 7.44
CA ALA A 184 1.24 6.28 7.37
C ALA A 184 2.72 5.92 7.50
N TYR A 185 3.07 5.03 8.44
CA TYR A 185 4.44 4.56 8.60
C TYR A 185 4.93 3.77 7.39
N GLY A 186 4.09 2.87 6.86
CA GLY A 186 4.44 2.08 5.67
C GLY A 186 4.86 2.96 4.49
N TYR A 187 4.11 4.02 4.22
CA TYR A 187 4.47 4.98 3.18
C TYR A 187 5.76 5.74 3.47
N LEU A 188 5.89 6.32 4.67
CA LEU A 188 7.01 7.19 5.02
C LEU A 188 8.31 6.43 5.28
N ARG A 189 8.26 5.12 5.48
CA ARG A 189 9.45 4.28 5.63
C ARG A 189 10.39 4.38 4.42
N ALA A 190 9.84 4.48 3.22
CA ALA A 190 10.61 4.63 1.98
C ALA A 190 11.30 6.01 1.88
N GLU A 191 10.81 7.00 2.61
CA GLU A 191 11.32 8.38 2.61
C GLU A 191 12.50 8.58 3.57
N ARG A 192 12.86 7.55 4.34
CA ARG A 192 13.97 7.61 5.28
C ARG A 192 15.29 7.74 4.54
N GLY A 193 15.93 8.89 4.66
CA GLY A 193 17.26 9.11 4.10
C GLY A 193 17.67 10.57 4.05
N VAL A 194 18.78 10.83 3.38
CA VAL A 194 19.25 12.20 3.10
C VAL A 194 18.66 12.65 1.77
N HIS A 195 17.88 13.72 1.82
CA HIS A 195 17.27 14.33 0.64
C HIS A 195 18.15 15.48 0.15
N ARG A 196 18.66 15.38 -1.08
CA ARG A 196 19.61 16.35 -1.64
C ARG A 196 18.92 17.33 -2.58
N LEU A 197 19.07 18.63 -2.29
CA LEU A 197 18.67 19.72 -3.19
C LEU A 197 19.90 20.24 -3.94
N VAL A 198 19.73 20.52 -5.24
CA VAL A 198 20.70 21.24 -6.05
C VAL A 198 19.96 22.39 -6.73
N ARG A 199 20.19 23.61 -6.27
CA ARG A 199 19.62 24.85 -6.83
C ARG A 199 20.61 26.00 -6.72
N LEU A 200 20.29 27.12 -7.36
CA LEU A 200 20.99 28.39 -7.10
C LEU A 200 20.46 28.96 -5.78
N SER A 201 21.36 29.16 -4.82
CA SER A 201 21.03 29.76 -3.53
C SER A 201 20.55 31.21 -3.71
N PRO A 202 19.43 31.60 -3.10
CA PRO A 202 19.03 33.02 -3.01
C PRO A 202 19.78 33.77 -1.89
N TYR A 203 20.54 33.05 -1.05
CA TYR A 203 21.41 33.57 0.00
C TYR A 203 22.87 33.60 -0.45
#